data_AF-A0A0J1DJK6-F1
#
_entry.id   AF-A0A0J1DJK6-F1
#
_cell.length_a   1.000
_cell.length_b   1.000
_cell.length_c   1.000
_cell.angle_alpha   90.00
_cell.angle_beta   90.00
_cell.angle_gamma   90.00
#
_symmetry.space_group_name_H-M   'P 1'
#
loop_
_entity.id
_entity.type
_entity.pdbx_description
1 polymer ?
#
loop_
_entity_poly.entity_id
_entity_poly.type
_entity_poly.pdbx_seq_one_letter_code
_entity_poly.pdbx_strand_id
1 'polypeptide(L)'
;MLGITVRDSRNQLSLFDEVGRGEYERQDGVSNSILQRAKTQYGKRVTKEDIFFYVYGLLHSQYFRSRFSVDLQKMLARIPFVTSKDDFWAFSNAGLFLVV
;
A
#
# COMPACT_ATOMS: atom_id res chain seq x y z
N MET A 1 54.01 -3.82 7.66
CA MET A 1 53.05 -3.69 6.54
C MET A 1 52.33 -5.03 6.43
N LEU A 2 50.99 -4.96 6.40
CA LEU A 2 49.98 -6.02 6.50
C LEU A 2 50.15 -7.13 5.44
N GLY A 3 49.66 -8.36 5.57
CA GLY A 3 48.80 -8.99 6.56
C GLY A 3 48.75 -10.48 6.25
N ILE A 4 48.78 -11.30 7.30
CA ILE A 4 48.91 -12.75 7.27
C ILE A 4 47.51 -13.36 7.05
N THR A 5 47.39 -14.27 6.09
CA THR A 5 46.24 -15.17 5.98
C THR A 5 46.06 -15.95 7.28
N VAL A 6 44.93 -15.76 7.94
CA VAL A 6 44.43 -16.67 8.98
C VAL A 6 43.02 -17.10 8.59
N ARG A 7 42.90 -18.35 8.15
CA ARG A 7 41.65 -19.10 8.18
C ARG A 7 41.23 -19.25 9.64
N ASP A 8 40.18 -18.57 10.09
CA ASP A 8 39.42 -18.98 11.27
C ASP A 8 38.13 -19.66 10.82
N SER A 9 38.04 -20.94 11.18
CA SER A 9 36.97 -21.87 10.85
C SER A 9 35.83 -21.73 11.84
N ARG A 10 35.07 -20.64 11.75
CA ARG A 10 33.76 -20.51 12.40
C ARG A 10 32.76 -20.01 11.40
N ASN A 11 31.97 -20.95 10.90
CA ASN A 11 30.76 -20.74 10.12
C ASN A 11 29.71 -19.96 10.95
N GLN A 12 29.92 -18.66 11.12
CA GLN A 12 28.87 -17.74 11.55
C GLN A 12 28.32 -17.09 10.28
N LEU A 13 27.15 -17.55 9.84
CA LEU A 13 26.30 -16.79 8.92
C LEU A 13 26.21 -15.36 9.47
N SER A 14 26.69 -14.38 8.71
CA SER A 14 26.46 -12.99 9.08
C SER A 14 24.97 -12.69 8.90
N LEU A 15 24.42 -11.81 9.73
CA LEU A 15 23.02 -11.35 9.64
C LEU A 15 22.66 -10.76 8.26
N PHE A 16 23.68 -10.48 7.45
CA PHE A 16 23.59 -9.90 6.12
C PHE A 16 24.01 -10.87 5.01
N ASP A 17 24.35 -12.13 5.34
CA ASP A 17 24.60 -13.19 4.36
C ASP A 17 23.32 -13.99 4.09
N GLU A 18 22.96 -14.01 2.81
CA GLU A 18 21.65 -14.36 2.24
C GLU A 18 21.07 -15.71 2.68
N VAL A 19 19.89 -15.68 3.31
CA VAL A 19 18.95 -16.81 3.29
C VAL A 19 17.91 -16.54 2.20
N GLY A 20 18.28 -16.92 0.99
CA GLY A 20 17.36 -17.06 -0.13
C GLY A 20 17.25 -15.83 -1.02
N ARG A 21 17.70 -16.00 -2.27
CA ARG A 21 16.98 -15.50 -3.43
C ARG A 21 15.58 -16.12 -3.47
N GLY A 22 14.77 -15.89 -2.44
CA GLY A 22 13.33 -16.04 -2.56
C GLY A 22 12.92 -15.00 -3.59
N GLU A 23 12.29 -15.45 -4.66
CA GLU A 23 11.66 -14.53 -5.61
C GLU A 23 10.78 -13.59 -4.80
N TYR A 24 11.17 -12.32 -4.70
CA TYR A 24 10.31 -11.29 -4.13
C TYR A 24 9.14 -11.12 -5.09
N GLU A 25 8.09 -11.94 -4.93
CA GLU A 25 6.85 -11.76 -5.67
C GLU A 25 6.19 -10.47 -5.18
N ARG A 26 6.15 -9.47 -6.06
CA ARG A 26 5.31 -8.29 -5.82
C ARG A 26 3.87 -8.75 -5.80
N GLN A 27 3.26 -8.69 -4.63
CA GLN A 27 1.82 -8.89 -4.48
C GLN A 27 1.12 -7.53 -4.55
N ASP A 28 0.06 -7.45 -5.34
CA ASP A 28 -0.79 -6.27 -5.36
C ASP A 28 -1.44 -6.07 -4.00
N GLY A 29 -1.37 -4.83 -3.47
CA GLY A 29 -2.03 -4.47 -2.21
C GLY A 29 -3.56 -4.46 -2.26
N VAL A 30 -4.15 -4.66 -3.46
CA VAL A 30 -5.59 -4.68 -3.69
C VAL A 30 -6.02 -6.06 -4.15
N SER A 31 -6.85 -6.73 -3.35
CA SER A 31 -7.41 -8.04 -3.67
C SER A 31 -8.33 -7.98 -4.89
N ASN A 32 -8.31 -9.04 -5.72
CA ASN A 32 -9.15 -9.15 -6.91
C ASN A 32 -10.66 -9.07 -6.61
N SER A 33 -11.08 -9.51 -5.42
CA SER A 33 -12.46 -9.41 -4.93
C SER A 33 -12.92 -7.95 -4.77
N ILE A 34 -12.07 -7.09 -4.23
CA ILE A 34 -12.34 -5.65 -4.09
C ILE A 34 -12.38 -4.99 -5.47
N LEU A 35 -11.45 -5.37 -6.35
CA LEU A 35 -11.44 -4.86 -7.73
C LEU A 35 -12.74 -5.20 -8.48
N GLN A 36 -13.23 -6.44 -8.38
CA GLN A 36 -14.52 -6.82 -8.98
C GLN A 36 -15.68 -6.00 -8.40
N ARG A 37 -15.72 -5.83 -7.08
CA ARG A 37 -16.76 -5.02 -6.43
C ARG A 37 -16.73 -3.57 -6.89
N ALA A 38 -15.54 -2.97 -6.95
CA ALA A 38 -15.34 -1.61 -7.42
C ALA A 38 -15.75 -1.46 -8.90
N LYS A 39 -15.45 -2.45 -9.75
CA LYS A 39 -15.90 -2.47 -11.15
C LYS A 39 -17.42 -2.55 -11.29
N THR A 40 -18.08 -3.30 -10.42
CA THR A 40 -19.56 -3.38 -10.41
C THR A 40 -20.18 -2.05 -9.99
N GLN A 41 -19.60 -1.37 -9.01
CA GLN A 41 -20.15 -0.14 -8.43
C GLN A 41 -19.82 1.12 -9.24
N TYR A 42 -18.57 1.26 -9.70
CA TYR A 42 -18.06 2.47 -10.36
C TYR A 42 -17.80 2.27 -11.86
N GLY A 43 -17.91 1.04 -12.36
CA GLY A 43 -17.80 0.70 -13.77
C GLY A 43 -16.52 -0.05 -14.15
N LYS A 44 -16.54 -0.69 -15.32
CA LYS A 44 -15.51 -1.65 -15.77
C LYS A 44 -14.10 -1.07 -15.95
N ARG A 45 -13.95 0.27 -15.99
CA ARG A 45 -12.68 0.97 -16.22
C ARG A 45 -11.79 1.07 -14.99
N VAL A 46 -12.31 0.77 -13.79
CA VAL A 46 -11.55 0.86 -12.53
C VAL A 46 -10.39 -0.15 -12.52
N THR A 47 -9.19 0.34 -12.19
CA THR A 47 -7.99 -0.49 -11.97
C THR A 47 -7.64 -0.61 -10.49
N LYS A 48 -6.60 -1.38 -10.16
CA LYS A 48 -6.16 -1.53 -8.76
C LYS A 48 -5.51 -0.24 -8.26
N GLU A 49 -4.84 0.48 -9.16
CA GLU A 49 -4.21 1.77 -8.90
C GLU A 49 -5.27 2.83 -8.56
N ASP A 50 -6.39 2.88 -9.30
CA ASP A 50 -7.49 3.81 -9.00
C ASP A 50 -8.03 3.62 -7.58
N ILE A 51 -8.14 2.37 -7.13
CA ILE A 51 -8.59 2.03 -5.77
C ILE A 51 -7.56 2.49 -4.74
N PHE A 52 -6.28 2.34 -5.05
CA PHE A 52 -5.19 2.81 -4.20
C PHE A 52 -5.22 4.34 -4.06
N PHE A 53 -5.32 5.07 -5.17
CA PHE A 53 -5.37 6.54 -5.16
C PHE A 53 -6.64 7.08 -4.51
N TYR A 54 -7.79 6.40 -4.69
CA TYR A 54 -9.02 6.72 -3.98
C TYR A 54 -8.84 6.66 -2.46
N VAL A 55 -8.27 5.57 -1.94
CA VAL A 55 -7.98 5.41 -0.52
C VAL A 55 -7.00 6.48 -0.04
N TYR A 56 -5.97 6.73 -0.85
CA TYR A 56 -4.95 7.73 -0.53
C TYR A 56 -5.53 9.15 -0.41
N GLY A 57 -6.31 9.58 -1.40
CA GLY A 57 -6.97 10.88 -1.40
C GLY A 57 -7.96 11.05 -0.25
N LEU A 58 -8.69 9.98 0.10
CA LEU A 58 -9.60 10.00 1.24
C LEU A 58 -8.86 10.17 2.57
N LEU A 59 -7.76 9.43 2.78
CA LEU A 59 -6.95 9.53 3.99
C LEU A 59 -6.24 10.88 4.13
N HIS A 60 -5.95 11.55 3.01
CA HIS A 60 -5.29 12.85 3.00
C HIS A 60 -6.25 14.04 3.14
N SER A 61 -7.56 13.82 3.07
CA SER A 61 -8.55 14.87 3.33
C SER A 61 -8.50 15.29 4.82
N GLN A 62 -8.24 16.58 5.08
CA GLN A 62 -8.19 17.12 6.45
C GLN A 62 -9.49 16.87 7.22
N TYR A 63 -10.62 16.94 6.53
CA TYR A 63 -11.93 16.65 7.12
C TYR A 63 -12.03 15.17 7.57
N PHE A 64 -11.58 14.25 6.72
CA PHE A 64 -11.60 12.82 7.02
C PHE A 64 -10.66 12.48 8.18
N ARG A 65 -9.46 13.04 8.17
CA ARG A 65 -8.45 12.82 9.22
C ARG A 65 -8.91 13.34 10.58
N SER A 66 -9.53 14.52 10.65
CA SER A 66 -10.10 15.02 11.91
C SER A 66 -11.28 14.18 12.39
N ARG A 67 -12.18 13.80 11.48
CA ARG A 67 -13.39 13.03 11.81
C ARG A 67 -13.07 11.64 12.36
N PHE A 68 -12.06 10.98 11.80
CA PHE A 68 -11.67 9.61 12.15
C PHE A 68 -10.35 9.52 12.94
N SER A 69 -9.85 10.63 13.49
CA SER A 69 -8.56 10.67 14.22
C SER A 69 -8.47 9.66 15.36
N VAL A 70 -9.55 9.52 16.13
CA VAL A 70 -9.66 8.56 17.25
C VAL A 70 -9.67 7.12 16.73
N ASP A 71 -10.39 6.86 15.64
CA ASP A 71 -10.46 5.53 15.03
C ASP A 71 -9.11 5.15 14.42
N LEU A 72 -8.47 6.04 13.65
CA LEU A 72 -7.14 5.84 13.06
C LEU A 72 -6.06 5.54 14.10
N GLN A 73 -6.17 6.12 15.31
CA GLN A 73 -5.18 5.93 16.37
C GLN A 73 -5.40 4.65 17.19
N LYS A 74 -6.66 4.18 17.28
CA LYS A 74 -7.02 3.05 18.16
C LYS A 74 -7.39 1.77 17.42
N MET A 75 -7.79 1.86 16.15
CA MET A 75 -8.29 0.75 15.34
C MET A 75 -7.91 0.92 13.86
N LEU A 76 -7.93 -0.18 13.11
CA LEU A 76 -7.73 -0.10 11.66
C LEU A 76 -8.95 0.60 11.03
N ALA A 77 -8.72 1.74 10.37
CA ALA A 77 -9.79 2.54 9.78
C ALA A 77 -10.56 1.71 8.73
N ARG A 78 -11.86 1.51 8.95
CA ARG A 78 -12.74 0.86 7.98
C ARG A 78 -13.19 1.90 6.96
N ILE A 79 -12.63 1.82 5.76
CA ILE A 79 -12.91 2.78 4.69
C ILE A 79 -14.28 2.48 4.07
N PRO A 80 -15.24 3.44 4.12
CA PRO A 80 -16.51 3.27 3.43
C PRO A 80 -16.33 3.39 1.91
N PHE A 81 -17.11 2.61 1.16
CA PHE A 81 -17.26 2.81 -0.28
C PHE A 81 -18.19 4.01 -0.50
N VAL A 82 -17.75 5.00 -1.28
CA VAL A 82 -18.61 6.10 -1.72
C VAL A 82 -19.74 5.56 -2.60
N THR A 83 -20.95 6.06 -2.42
CA THR A 83 -22.12 5.65 -3.22
C THR A 83 -22.10 6.27 -4.61
N SER A 84 -21.52 7.47 -4.74
CA SER A 84 -21.40 8.16 -6.02
C SER A 84 -20.13 7.75 -6.76
N LYS A 85 -20.29 7.42 -8.04
CA LYS A 85 -19.17 7.17 -8.94
C LYS A 85 -18.36 8.44 -9.19
N ASP A 86 -19.00 9.60 -9.24
CA ASP A 86 -18.31 10.88 -9.48
C ASP A 86 -17.40 11.24 -8.30
N ASP A 87 -17.86 10.99 -7.08
CA ASP A 87 -17.04 11.19 -5.87
C ASP A 87 -15.82 10.26 -5.87
N PHE A 88 -15.98 9.01 -6.30
CA PHE A 88 -14.84 8.07 -6.43
C PHE A 88 -13.75 8.63 -7.34
N TRP A 89 -14.11 9.14 -8.52
CA TRP A 89 -13.15 9.74 -9.45
C TRP A 89 -12.58 11.05 -8.91
N ALA A 90 -13.37 11.87 -8.23
CA ALA A 90 -12.89 13.10 -7.60
C ALA A 90 -11.81 12.82 -6.55
N PHE A 91 -12.03 11.84 -5.67
CA PHE A 91 -11.04 11.44 -4.66
C PHE A 91 -9.81 10.75 -5.27
N SER A 92 -10.00 9.90 -6.29
CA SER A 92 -8.88 9.27 -7.00
C SER A 92 -7.97 10.31 -7.66
N ASN A 93 -8.56 11.27 -8.38
CA ASN A 93 -7.83 12.36 -9.02
C ASN A 93 -7.14 13.29 -8.00
N ALA A 94 -7.80 13.60 -6.88
CA ALA A 94 -7.20 14.37 -5.79
C ALA A 94 -6.02 13.63 -5.15
N GLY A 95 -6.13 12.29 -4.99
CA GLY A 95 -5.04 11.45 -4.52
C GLY A 95 -3.85 11.45 -5.48
N LEU A 96 -4.09 11.40 -6.79
CA LEU A 96 -3.04 11.51 -7.81
C LEU A 96 -2.30 12.85 -7.75
N PHE A 97 -3.02 13.95 -7.52
CA PHE A 97 -2.42 15.30 -7.41
C PHE A 97 -1.52 15.47 -6.17
N LEU A 98 -1.74 14.68 -5.12
CA LEU A 98 -0.92 14.71 -3.90
C LEU A 98 0.36 13.86 -3.99
N VAL A 99 0.44 12.98 -4.98
CA VAL A 99 1.57 12.06 -5.19
C VAL A 99 2.61 12.65 -6.16
N VAL A 100 2.33 13.80 -6.78
CA VAL A 100 3.22 14.58 -7.67
C VAL A 100 3.76 15.79 -6.95
#